data_AF-A0A3D2T366-F1
#
_entry.id   AF-A0A3D2T366-F1
#
_cell.length_a   1.000
_cell.length_b   1.000
_cell.length_c   1.000
_cell.angle_alpha   90.00
_cell.angle_beta   90.00
_cell.angle_gamma   90.00
#
_symmetry.space_group_name_H-M   'P 1'
#
loop_
_entity.id
_entity.type
_entity.pdbx_description
1 polymer ?
#
loop_
_entity_poly.entity_id
_entity_poly.type
_entity_poly.pdbx_seq_one_letter_code
_entity_poly.pdbx_strand_id
1 'polypeptide(L)'
;MIGAVLILSVGAVLLVGGRRIIEQERMAQEVDRLREGLYRARATAERCQKSIVSGETELVELRARLDLLRARVDSFEALDERGVPQDRYETYLGTFNMYNDTASTWEERERQLRVAEASCRTVILEHNAMSDSLQSLFSELGVD
;
A
#
# COMPACT_ATOMS: atom_id res chain seq x y z
N MET A 1 59.29 -46.67 1.16
CA MET A 1 58.68 -45.59 1.97
C MET A 1 58.32 -44.40 1.07
N ILE A 2 57.44 -44.56 0.08
CA ILE A 2 56.81 -43.44 -0.66
C ILE A 2 55.48 -43.98 -1.19
N GLY A 3 54.35 -43.52 -0.66
CA GLY A 3 53.04 -43.96 -1.17
C GLY A 3 51.91 -43.85 -0.17
N ALA A 4 51.66 -42.65 0.39
CA ALA A 4 50.45 -42.42 1.19
C ALA A 4 49.99 -40.94 1.31
N VAL A 5 50.54 -39.98 0.55
CA VAL A 5 50.28 -38.54 0.82
C VAL A 5 49.40 -37.83 -0.23
N LEU A 6 49.06 -38.45 -1.36
CA LEU A 6 48.40 -37.74 -2.47
C LEU A 6 46.87 -37.84 -2.57
N ILE A 7 46.17 -38.50 -1.64
CA ILE A 7 44.71 -38.69 -1.73
C ILE A 7 43.92 -37.68 -0.87
N LEU A 8 44.55 -37.01 0.09
CA LEU A 8 43.86 -36.07 0.99
C LEU A 8 43.66 -34.66 0.41
N SER A 9 44.39 -34.27 -0.63
CA SER A 9 44.30 -32.91 -1.21
C SER A 9 43.16 -32.77 -2.22
N VAL A 10 42.83 -33.82 -2.98
CA VAL A 10 41.77 -33.77 -4.01
C VAL A 10 40.37 -33.68 -3.37
N GLY A 11 40.16 -34.39 -2.25
CA GLY A 11 38.90 -34.31 -1.50
C GLY A 11 38.66 -32.93 -0.87
N ALA A 12 39.71 -32.26 -0.38
CA ALA A 12 39.61 -30.92 0.21
C ALA A 12 39.33 -29.84 -0.85
N VAL A 13 39.94 -29.92 -2.03
CA VAL A 13 39.69 -28.97 -3.13
C VAL A 13 38.28 -29.15 -3.71
N LEU A 14 37.78 -30.37 -3.82
CA LEU A 14 36.38 -30.63 -4.23
C LEU A 14 35.37 -30.19 -3.18
N LEU A 15 35.65 -30.39 -1.89
CA LEU A 15 34.77 -29.94 -0.79
C LEU A 15 34.75 -28.41 -0.66
N VAL A 16 35.90 -27.74 -0.79
CA VAL A 16 35.99 -26.27 -0.72
C VAL A 16 35.44 -25.62 -1.99
N GLY A 17 35.75 -26.17 -3.17
CA GLY A 17 35.23 -25.71 -4.46
C GLY A 17 33.71 -25.92 -4.58
N GLY A 18 33.20 -27.08 -4.15
CA GLY A 18 31.77 -27.37 -4.12
C GLY A 18 30.99 -26.45 -3.17
N ARG A 19 31.54 -26.13 -1.99
CA ARG A 19 30.92 -25.17 -1.07
C ARG A 19 30.81 -23.77 -1.67
N ARG A 20 31.86 -23.28 -2.33
CA ARG A 20 31.82 -21.96 -2.99
C ARG A 20 30.81 -21.89 -4.13
N ILE A 21 30.69 -22.95 -4.92
CA ILE A 21 29.70 -22.99 -6.02
C ILE A 21 28.27 -22.99 -5.46
N ILE A 22 28.00 -23.78 -4.42
CA ILE A 22 26.68 -23.82 -3.76
C ILE A 22 26.33 -22.46 -3.13
N GLU A 23 27.29 -21.81 -2.48
CA GLU A 23 27.10 -20.46 -1.91
C GLU A 23 26.82 -19.41 -2.99
N GLN A 24 27.53 -19.48 -4.13
CA GLN A 24 27.29 -18.57 -5.26
C GLN A 24 25.91 -18.78 -5.90
N GLU A 25 25.49 -20.04 -6.11
CA GLU A 25 24.15 -20.33 -6.65
C GLU A 25 23.05 -19.85 -5.69
N ARG A 26 23.23 -20.06 -4.38
CA ARG A 26 22.29 -19.57 -3.38
C ARG A 26 22.19 -18.04 -3.38
N MET A 27 23.31 -17.35 -3.49
CA MET A 27 23.32 -15.88 -3.55
C MET A 27 22.67 -15.36 -4.83
N ALA A 28 22.91 -16.01 -5.98
CA ALA A 28 22.25 -15.65 -7.23
C ALA A 28 20.73 -15.81 -7.13
N GLN A 29 20.25 -16.91 -6.54
CA GLN A 29 18.83 -17.15 -6.29
C GLN A 29 18.22 -16.09 -5.34
N GLU A 30 18.95 -15.70 -4.30
CA GLU A 30 18.48 -14.67 -3.36
C GLU A 30 18.39 -13.29 -4.02
N VAL A 31 19.39 -12.92 -4.83
CA VAL A 31 19.38 -11.68 -5.62
C VAL A 31 18.20 -11.66 -6.59
N ASP A 32 17.96 -12.75 -7.31
CA ASP A 32 16.83 -12.84 -8.25
C ASP A 32 15.49 -12.75 -7.54
N ARG A 33 15.35 -13.43 -6.39
CA ARG A 33 14.17 -13.35 -5.52
C ARG A 33 13.92 -11.92 -5.03
N LEU A 34 14.94 -11.22 -4.54
CA LEU A 34 14.82 -9.85 -4.05
C LEU A 34 14.48 -8.88 -5.19
N ARG A 35 15.12 -9.03 -6.36
CA ARG A 35 14.80 -8.23 -7.55
C ARG A 35 13.35 -8.43 -7.98
N GLU A 36 12.90 -9.67 -8.08
CA GLU A 36 11.52 -9.97 -8.42
C GLU A 36 10.55 -9.39 -7.39
N GLY A 37 10.89 -9.52 -6.09
CA GLY A 37 10.16 -8.89 -4.99
C GLY A 37 10.03 -7.38 -5.14
N LEU A 38 11.14 -6.68 -5.43
CA LEU A 38 11.17 -5.24 -5.68
C LEU A 38 10.30 -4.83 -6.87
N TYR A 39 10.39 -5.54 -8.00
CA TYR A 39 9.54 -5.28 -9.17
C TYR A 39 8.06 -5.41 -8.83
N ARG A 40 7.69 -6.48 -8.11
CA ARG A 40 6.29 -6.71 -7.69
C ARG A 40 5.82 -5.63 -6.71
N ALA A 41 6.63 -5.27 -5.71
CA ALA A 41 6.28 -4.26 -4.73
C ALA A 41 6.13 -2.87 -5.37
N ARG A 42 7.02 -2.51 -6.30
CA ARG A 42 6.89 -1.27 -7.09
C ARG A 42 5.59 -1.23 -7.89
N ALA A 43 5.30 -2.30 -8.64
CA ALA A 43 4.06 -2.37 -9.41
C ALA A 43 2.81 -2.29 -8.52
N THR A 44 2.87 -2.87 -7.31
CA THR A 44 1.79 -2.75 -6.32
C THR A 44 1.69 -1.33 -5.77
N ALA A 45 2.81 -0.67 -5.45
CA ALA A 45 2.85 0.71 -4.98
C ALA A 45 2.26 1.69 -6.02
N GLU A 46 2.56 1.51 -7.30
CA GLU A 46 2.00 2.30 -8.40
C GLU A 46 0.47 2.12 -8.51
N ARG A 47 -0.02 0.88 -8.40
CA ARG A 47 -1.48 0.60 -8.36
C ARG A 47 -2.13 1.22 -7.13
N CYS A 48 -1.48 1.12 -5.98
CA CYS A 48 -1.89 1.73 -4.72
C CYS A 48 -2.05 3.24 -4.89
N GLN A 49 -1.04 3.94 -5.39
CA GLN A 49 -1.08 5.38 -5.62
C GLN A 49 -2.26 5.77 -6.52
N LYS A 50 -2.46 5.05 -7.63
CA LYS A 50 -3.59 5.31 -8.54
C LYS A 50 -4.94 5.11 -7.83
N SER A 51 -5.07 4.06 -7.01
CA SER A 51 -6.28 3.76 -6.26
C SER A 51 -6.58 4.82 -5.20
N ILE A 52 -5.57 5.29 -4.47
CA ILE A 52 -5.72 6.35 -3.46
C ILE A 52 -6.18 7.64 -4.11
N VAL A 53 -5.50 8.10 -5.16
CA VAL A 53 -5.87 9.34 -5.87
C VAL A 53 -7.31 9.27 -6.43
N SER A 54 -7.71 8.12 -6.95
CA SER A 54 -9.10 7.91 -7.41
C SER A 54 -10.08 8.03 -6.25
N GLY A 55 -9.82 7.36 -5.13
CA GLY A 55 -10.68 7.41 -3.94
C GLY A 55 -10.76 8.80 -3.31
N GLU A 56 -9.65 9.54 -3.26
CA GLU A 56 -9.62 10.94 -2.81
C GLU A 56 -10.48 11.84 -3.70
N THR A 57 -10.37 11.68 -5.02
CA THR A 57 -11.17 12.44 -5.99
C THR A 57 -12.67 12.20 -5.76
N GLU A 58 -13.08 10.93 -5.61
CA GLU A 58 -14.47 10.57 -5.32
C GLU A 58 -14.96 11.14 -3.99
N LEU A 59 -14.11 11.17 -2.95
CA LEU A 59 -14.46 11.77 -1.65
C LEU A 59 -14.62 13.29 -1.73
N VAL A 60 -13.81 13.97 -2.54
CA VAL A 60 -13.95 15.42 -2.77
C VAL A 60 -15.27 15.74 -3.46
N GLU A 61 -15.65 14.98 -4.49
CA GLU A 61 -16.94 15.14 -5.17
C GLU A 61 -18.12 14.90 -4.22
N LEU A 62 -18.05 13.84 -3.42
CA LEU A 62 -19.10 13.50 -2.46
C LEU A 62 -19.20 14.55 -1.34
N ARG A 63 -18.07 15.11 -0.89
CA ARG A 63 -18.03 16.22 0.07
C ARG A 63 -18.70 17.47 -0.49
N ALA A 64 -18.42 17.83 -1.75
CA ALA A 64 -19.07 18.97 -2.39
C ALA A 64 -20.60 18.80 -2.43
N ARG A 65 -21.08 17.58 -2.72
CA ARG A 65 -22.51 17.26 -2.66
C ARG A 65 -23.08 17.39 -1.24
N LEU A 66 -22.33 16.93 -0.24
CA LEU A 66 -22.72 17.04 1.16
C LEU A 66 -22.85 18.50 1.60
N ASP A 67 -21.89 19.35 1.22
CA ASP A 67 -21.90 20.79 1.52
C ASP A 67 -23.11 21.50 0.88
N LEU A 68 -23.47 21.13 -0.36
CA LEU A 68 -24.67 21.65 -1.03
C LEU A 68 -25.96 21.24 -0.30
N LEU A 69 -26.06 19.97 0.11
CA LEU A 69 -27.22 19.46 0.85
C LEU A 69 -27.32 20.13 2.23
N ARG A 70 -26.19 20.31 2.92
CA ARG A 70 -26.12 21.03 4.19
C ARG A 70 -26.61 22.46 4.05
N ALA A 71 -26.10 23.21 3.09
CA ALA A 71 -26.55 24.58 2.85
C ALA A 71 -28.06 24.65 2.54
N ARG A 72 -28.60 23.63 1.88
CA ARG A 72 -30.04 23.51 1.61
C ARG A 72 -30.84 23.25 2.89
N VAL A 73 -30.39 22.33 3.75
CA VAL A 73 -30.97 22.08 5.08
C VAL A 73 -30.96 23.36 5.92
N ASP A 74 -29.80 24.00 6.04
CA ASP A 74 -29.62 25.26 6.78
C ASP A 74 -30.57 26.35 6.26
N SER A 75 -30.81 26.41 4.94
CA SER A 75 -31.73 27.38 4.35
C SER A 75 -33.20 27.16 4.73
N PHE A 76 -33.62 25.92 5.01
CA PHE A 76 -34.95 25.63 5.52
C PHE A 76 -35.08 26.00 6.99
N GLU A 77 -34.06 25.67 7.79
CA GLU A 77 -34.02 25.93 9.23
C GLU A 77 -33.93 27.42 9.55
N ALA A 78 -33.35 28.23 8.65
CA ALA A 78 -33.28 29.68 8.78
C ALA A 78 -34.60 30.44 8.50
N LEU A 79 -35.65 29.77 7.99
CA LEU A 79 -36.90 30.44 7.61
C LEU A 79 -37.71 30.95 8.81
N ASP A 80 -37.74 30.20 9.91
CA ASP A 80 -38.45 30.53 11.15
C ASP A 80 -37.74 29.85 12.33
N GLU A 81 -37.44 30.61 13.38
CA GLU A 81 -36.72 30.12 14.57
C GLU A 81 -37.47 29.01 15.32
N ARG A 82 -38.80 28.90 15.13
CA ARG A 82 -39.64 27.86 15.73
C ARG A 82 -39.58 26.54 14.97
N GLY A 83 -38.90 26.50 13.82
CA GLY A 83 -38.72 25.31 12.98
C GLY A 83 -39.23 25.50 11.55
N VAL A 84 -39.06 24.46 10.73
CA VAL A 84 -39.41 24.50 9.31
C VAL A 84 -40.93 24.58 9.10
N PRO A 85 -41.44 25.53 8.29
CA PRO A 85 -42.86 25.66 7.98
C PRO A 85 -43.49 24.38 7.41
N GLN A 86 -44.74 24.10 7.79
CA GLN A 86 -45.43 22.85 7.45
C GLN A 86 -45.54 22.60 5.94
N ASP A 87 -45.74 23.65 5.14
CA ASP A 87 -45.83 23.58 3.68
C ASP A 87 -44.49 23.23 3.01
N ARG A 88 -43.37 23.36 3.74
CA ARG A 88 -42.01 23.02 3.26
C ARG A 88 -41.44 21.76 3.90
N TYR A 89 -42.08 21.26 4.96
CA TYR A 89 -41.55 20.20 5.82
C TYR A 89 -41.20 18.90 5.07
N GLU A 90 -42.04 18.46 4.13
CA GLU A 90 -41.77 17.27 3.31
C GLU A 90 -40.51 17.43 2.44
N THR A 91 -40.32 18.61 1.84
CA THR A 91 -39.13 18.88 1.02
C THR A 91 -37.87 18.97 1.89
N TYR A 92 -38.00 19.56 3.08
CA TYR A 92 -36.94 19.58 4.08
C TYR A 92 -36.54 18.16 4.48
N LEU A 93 -37.50 17.32 4.88
CA LEU A 93 -37.22 15.94 5.28
C LEU A 93 -36.54 15.13 4.17
N GLY A 94 -36.99 15.28 2.92
CA GLY A 94 -36.31 14.66 1.77
C GLY A 94 -34.85 15.09 1.63
N THR A 95 -34.59 16.40 1.76
CA THR A 95 -33.22 16.95 1.68
C THR A 95 -32.36 16.50 2.86
N PHE A 96 -32.93 16.51 4.08
CA PHE A 96 -32.25 16.10 5.31
C PHE A 96 -31.90 14.61 5.29
N ASN A 97 -32.80 13.75 4.82
CA ASN A 97 -32.53 12.32 4.64
C ASN A 97 -31.43 12.10 3.59
N MET A 98 -31.51 12.78 2.44
CA MET A 98 -30.44 12.73 1.44
C MET A 98 -29.08 13.20 2.00
N TYR A 99 -29.07 14.26 2.82
CA TYR A 99 -27.88 14.74 3.51
C TYR A 99 -27.30 13.64 4.41
N ASN A 100 -28.12 13.03 5.27
CA ASN A 100 -27.68 11.98 6.19
C ASN A 100 -27.17 10.73 5.46
N ASP A 101 -27.86 10.28 4.41
CA ASP A 101 -27.43 9.14 3.60
C ASP A 101 -26.10 9.41 2.90
N THR A 102 -25.94 10.63 2.37
CA THR A 102 -24.70 11.08 1.73
C THR A 102 -23.56 11.19 2.74
N ALA A 103 -23.83 11.71 3.94
CA ALA A 103 -22.86 11.82 5.03
C ALA A 103 -22.35 10.44 5.45
N SER A 104 -23.26 9.49 5.69
CA SER A 104 -22.94 8.10 6.05
C SER A 104 -22.09 7.43 4.95
N THR A 105 -22.46 7.62 3.68
CA THR A 105 -21.69 7.10 2.55
C THR A 105 -20.28 7.71 2.49
N TRP A 106 -20.16 9.01 2.78
CA TRP A 106 -18.88 9.70 2.79
C TRP A 106 -17.97 9.17 3.91
N GLU A 107 -18.49 9.03 5.12
CA GLU A 107 -17.75 8.49 6.27
C GLU A 107 -17.26 7.05 6.02
N GLU A 108 -18.11 6.22 5.41
CA GLU A 108 -17.74 4.85 5.03
C GLU A 108 -16.58 4.82 4.05
N ARG A 109 -16.68 5.60 2.96
CA ARG A 109 -15.63 5.67 1.93
C ARG A 109 -14.33 6.24 2.48
N GLU A 110 -14.41 7.23 3.35
CA GLU A 110 -13.25 7.86 3.96
C GLU A 110 -12.53 6.89 4.91
N ARG A 111 -13.28 6.07 5.66
CA ARG A 111 -12.71 4.98 6.44
C ARG A 111 -12.04 3.92 5.57
N GLN A 112 -12.68 3.50 4.48
CA GLN A 112 -12.12 2.53 3.54
C GLN A 112 -10.83 3.05 2.89
N LEU A 113 -10.80 4.33 2.50
CA LEU A 113 -9.62 4.95 1.93
C LEU A 113 -8.44 4.95 2.92
N ARG A 114 -8.67 5.28 4.19
CA ARG A 114 -7.62 5.23 5.23
C ARG A 114 -7.07 3.81 5.43
N VAL A 115 -7.93 2.80 5.37
CA VAL A 115 -7.50 1.38 5.44
C VAL A 115 -6.64 1.03 4.22
N ALA A 116 -7.06 1.45 3.02
CA ALA A 116 -6.30 1.24 1.79
C ALA A 116 -4.94 1.94 1.85
N GLU A 117 -4.89 3.19 2.33
CA GLU A 117 -3.66 3.97 2.49
C GLU A 117 -2.68 3.28 3.45
N ALA A 118 -3.19 2.80 4.60
CA ALA A 118 -2.38 2.06 5.57
C ALA A 118 -1.80 0.77 4.96
N SER A 119 -2.59 0.04 4.17
CA SER A 119 -2.13 -1.15 3.45
C SER A 119 -1.06 -0.82 2.41
N CYS A 120 -1.27 0.26 1.64
CA CYS A 120 -0.31 0.73 0.64
C CYS A 120 1.02 1.19 1.28
N ARG A 121 0.97 1.77 2.48
CA ARG A 121 2.18 2.09 3.25
C ARG A 121 2.99 0.84 3.61
N THR A 122 2.34 -0.27 3.96
CA THR A 122 3.03 -1.54 4.22
C THR A 122 3.80 -2.02 3.01
N VAL A 123 3.25 -1.90 1.80
CA VAL A 123 3.94 -2.27 0.55
C VAL A 123 5.23 -1.46 0.35
N ILE A 124 5.21 -0.17 0.68
CA ILE A 124 6.40 0.70 0.59
C ILE A 124 7.46 0.26 1.60
N LEU A 125 7.06 -0.09 2.83
CA LEU A 125 7.97 -0.59 3.85
C LEU A 125 8.61 -1.92 3.44
N GLU A 126 7.83 -2.84 2.88
CA GLU A 126 8.34 -4.11 2.33
C GLU A 126 9.31 -3.90 1.16
N HIS A 127 8.97 -2.98 0.25
CA HIS A 127 9.88 -2.57 -0.83
C HIS A 127 11.23 -2.10 -0.28
N ASN A 128 11.21 -1.20 0.71
CA ASN A 128 12.44 -0.66 1.29
C ASN A 128 13.25 -1.75 1.99
N ALA A 129 12.61 -2.63 2.76
CA ALA A 129 13.29 -3.75 3.42
C ALA A 129 13.97 -4.70 2.40
N MET A 130 13.33 -4.95 1.25
CA MET A 130 13.94 -5.75 0.18
C MET A 130 15.10 -5.01 -0.50
N SER A 131 14.99 -3.69 -0.67
CA SER A 131 16.06 -2.86 -1.22
C SER A 131 17.29 -2.87 -0.31
N ASP A 132 17.07 -2.72 1.00
CA ASP A 132 18.13 -2.75 2.02
C ASP A 132 18.79 -4.14 2.06
N SER A 133 17.99 -5.21 1.98
CA SER A 133 18.51 -6.60 1.89
C SER A 133 19.40 -6.79 0.66
N LEU A 134 18.98 -6.27 -0.49
CA LEU A 134 19.75 -6.37 -1.73
C LEU A 134 21.06 -5.57 -1.64
N GLN A 135 21.02 -4.38 -1.06
CA GLN A 135 22.21 -3.55 -0.83
C GLN A 135 23.20 -4.21 0.14
N SER A 136 22.70 -4.84 1.21
CA SER A 136 23.51 -5.62 2.15
C SER A 136 24.24 -6.77 1.43
N LEU A 137 23.53 -7.53 0.58
CA LEU A 137 24.13 -8.62 -0.19
C LEU A 137 25.21 -8.12 -1.15
N PHE A 138 25.00 -7.00 -1.84
CA PHE A 138 26.03 -6.43 -2.72
C PHE A 138 27.26 -5.93 -1.94
N SER A 139 27.04 -5.32 -0.77
CA SER A 139 28.12 -4.90 0.13
C SER A 139 28.95 -6.10 0.61
N GLU A 140 28.31 -7.21 1.00
CA GLU A 140 28.98 -8.46 1.39
C GLU A 140 29.81 -9.08 0.25
N LEU A 141 29.39 -8.85 -1.00
CA LEU A 141 30.09 -9.31 -2.20
C LEU A 141 31.20 -8.34 -2.66
N GLY A 142 31.36 -7.19 -2.01
CA GLY A 142 32.32 -6.16 -2.40
C GLY A 142 31.97 -5.47 -3.72
N VAL A 143 30.70 -5.41 -4.06
CA VAL A 143 30.16 -4.72 -5.24
C VAL A 143 29.40 -3.49 -4.72
N ASP A 144 30.09 -2.35 -4.66
CA ASP A 144 29.49 -1.05 -4.33
C ASP A 144 28.89 -0.37 -5.56
#